data_AF-A0A7Y2ER14-F1
#
_entry.id   AF-A0A7Y2ER14-F1
#
_cell.length_a   1.000
_cell.length_b   1.000
_cell.length_c   1.000
_cell.angle_alpha   90.00
_cell.angle_beta   90.00
_cell.angle_gamma   90.00
#
_symmetry.space_group_name_H-M   'P 1'
#
loop_
_entity.id
_entity.type
_entity.pdbx_description
1 polymer ?
#
loop_
_entity_poly.entity_id
_entity_poly.type
_entity_poly.pdbx_seq_one_letter_code
_entity_poly.pdbx_strand_id
1 'polypeptide(L)'
;MPGNLTLDALKEKVASGQIDTVITTIPDMQGRLMGKRFHAEFFLESAWQETHCCNYLIATDLEMYTVDGYASTSWSAGYGDYVMKPDLATLRLLPWLEGTAMVTCD
;
A
#
# COMPACT_ATOMS: atom_id res chain seq x y z
N MET A 1 15.15 -10.11 -4.70
CA MET A 1 14.67 -11.46 -4.32
C MET A 1 14.04 -12.11 -5.54
N PRO A 2 14.07 -13.44 -5.68
CA PRO A 2 13.31 -14.10 -6.74
C PRO A 2 11.82 -13.73 -6.62
N GLY A 3 11.19 -13.34 -7.73
CA GLY A 3 9.77 -12.95 -7.79
C GLY A 3 9.46 -11.46 -7.72
N ASN A 4 10.47 -10.59 -7.61
CA ASN A 4 10.26 -9.14 -7.72
C ASN A 4 9.94 -8.74 -9.17
N LEU A 5 9.08 -7.74 -9.31
CA LEU A 5 8.60 -7.18 -10.56
C LEU A 5 9.17 -5.77 -10.72
N THR A 6 9.68 -5.43 -11.90
CA THR A 6 10.08 -4.05 -12.21
C THR A 6 8.87 -3.20 -12.57
N LEU A 7 8.99 -1.88 -12.49
CA LEU A 7 7.89 -0.98 -12.89
C LEU A 7 7.53 -1.15 -14.38
N ASP A 8 8.50 -1.40 -15.24
CA ASP A 8 8.23 -1.63 -16.67
C ASP A 8 7.54 -2.99 -16.93
N ALA A 9 7.95 -4.04 -16.22
CA ALA A 9 7.25 -5.32 -16.28
C ALA A 9 5.82 -5.23 -15.73
N LEU A 10 5.57 -4.36 -14.74
CA LEU A 10 4.22 -4.05 -14.29
C LEU A 10 3.40 -3.38 -15.40
N LYS A 11 3.96 -2.37 -16.11
CA LYS A 11 3.27 -1.71 -17.24
C LYS A 11 2.88 -2.71 -18.32
N GLU A 12 3.78 -3.61 -18.70
CA GLU A 12 3.49 -4.66 -19.71
C GLU A 12 2.33 -5.56 -19.26
N LYS A 13 2.33 -5.98 -17.99
CA LYS A 13 1.29 -6.85 -17.43
C LYS A 13 -0.06 -6.15 -17.35
N VAL A 14 -0.08 -4.87 -16.96
CA VAL A 14 -1.30 -4.04 -16.95
C VAL A 14 -1.83 -3.87 -18.37
N ALA A 15 -0.99 -3.53 -19.34
CA ALA A 15 -1.39 -3.39 -20.74
C ALA A 15 -1.95 -4.68 -21.35
N SER A 16 -1.44 -5.84 -20.91
CA SER A 16 -1.96 -7.16 -21.33
C SER A 16 -3.23 -7.62 -20.59
N GLY A 17 -3.69 -6.88 -19.58
CA GLY A 17 -4.81 -7.26 -18.72
C GLY A 17 -4.49 -8.34 -17.69
N GLN A 18 -3.21 -8.71 -17.51
CA GLN A 18 -2.80 -9.70 -16.50
C GLN A 18 -2.82 -9.15 -15.07
N ILE A 19 -2.74 -7.82 -14.91
CA ILE A 19 -2.80 -7.13 -13.62
C ILE A 19 -3.76 -5.95 -13.74
N ASP A 20 -4.72 -5.88 -12.83
CA ASP A 20 -5.66 -4.77 -12.72
C ASP A 20 -5.55 -4.02 -11.38
N THR A 21 -4.83 -4.61 -10.41
CA THR A 21 -4.74 -4.12 -9.03
C THR A 21 -3.30 -4.04 -8.54
N VAL A 22 -2.96 -2.93 -7.87
CA VAL A 22 -1.72 -2.79 -7.10
C VAL A 22 -2.05 -2.48 -5.64
N ILE A 23 -1.55 -3.30 -4.72
CA ILE A 23 -1.70 -3.09 -3.28
C ILE A 23 -0.45 -2.39 -2.75
N THR A 24 -0.64 -1.24 -2.10
CA THR A 24 0.40 -0.57 -1.32
C THR A 24 0.22 -0.96 0.14
N THR A 25 1.32 -1.26 0.82
CA THR A 25 1.28 -1.77 2.21
C THR A 25 2.31 -1.11 3.09
N ILE A 26 1.93 -0.84 4.34
CA ILE A 26 2.80 -0.45 5.44
C ILE A 26 2.53 -1.40 6.62
N PRO A 27 3.54 -1.74 7.43
CA PRO A 27 3.32 -2.40 8.70
C PRO A 27 2.67 -1.42 9.69
N ASP A 28 1.59 -1.84 10.34
CA ASP A 28 1.00 -1.11 11.45
C ASP A 28 1.77 -1.36 12.77
N MET A 29 1.31 -0.75 13.86
CA MET A 29 1.95 -0.87 15.18
C MET A 29 1.89 -2.30 15.76
N GLN A 30 1.09 -3.20 15.17
CA GLN A 30 1.01 -4.62 15.54
C GLN A 30 1.75 -5.54 14.56
N GLY A 31 2.39 -4.97 13.53
CA GLY A 31 3.10 -5.71 12.47
C GLY A 31 2.20 -6.28 11.37
N ARG A 32 0.94 -5.87 11.29
CA ARG A 32 0.00 -6.26 10.23
C ARG A 32 0.21 -5.39 8.99
N LEU A 33 0.03 -5.95 7.81
CA LEU A 33 0.06 -5.16 6.57
C LEU A 33 -1.26 -4.43 6.39
N MET A 34 -1.21 -3.10 6.48
CA MET A 34 -2.32 -2.19 6.23
C MET A 34 -2.00 -1.33 5.00
N GLY A 35 -3.02 -0.81 4.31
CA GLY A 35 -2.78 0.07 3.17
C GLY A 35 -3.96 0.19 2.22
N LYS A 36 -3.66 0.39 0.93
CA LYS A 36 -4.67 0.70 -0.09
C LYS A 36 -4.54 -0.20 -1.30
N ARG A 37 -5.67 -0.45 -1.94
CA ARG A 37 -5.76 -1.06 -3.27
C ARG A 37 -5.95 0.02 -4.31
N PHE A 38 -5.11 0.02 -5.33
CA PHE A 38 -5.21 0.91 -6.47
C PHE A 38 -5.66 0.14 -7.70
N HIS A 39 -6.44 0.79 -8.54
CA HIS A 39 -6.50 0.43 -9.95
C HIS A 39 -5.11 0.59 -10.56
N ALA A 40 -4.63 -0.42 -11.27
CA ALA A 40 -3.23 -0.50 -11.67
C ALA A 40 -2.80 0.63 -12.63
N GLU A 41 -3.69 1.09 -13.51
CA GLU A 41 -3.41 2.24 -14.38
C GLU A 41 -3.16 3.51 -13.57
N PHE A 42 -4.02 3.82 -12.60
CA PHE A 42 -3.84 4.98 -11.72
C PHE A 42 -2.55 4.88 -10.89
N PHE A 43 -2.17 3.66 -10.45
CA PHE A 43 -0.91 3.46 -9.76
C PHE A 43 0.29 3.83 -10.65
N LEU A 44 0.28 3.39 -11.91
CA LEU A 44 1.33 3.67 -12.89
C LEU A 44 1.38 5.14 -13.31
N GLU A 45 0.25 5.83 -13.34
CA GLU A 45 0.17 7.25 -13.70
C GLU A 45 0.78 8.15 -12.62
N SER A 46 0.51 7.90 -11.34
CA SER A 46 0.91 8.84 -10.27
C SER A 46 1.22 8.20 -8.92
N ALA A 47 0.46 7.19 -8.48
CA ALA A 47 0.53 6.74 -7.08
C ALA A 47 1.87 6.08 -6.69
N TRP A 48 2.67 5.62 -7.67
CA TRP A 48 4.02 5.11 -7.42
C TRP A 48 5.01 6.20 -6.97
N GLN A 49 4.74 7.47 -7.28
CA GLN A 49 5.59 8.60 -6.91
C GLN A 49 5.26 9.09 -5.51
N GLU A 50 3.96 9.31 -5.26
CA GLU A 50 3.46 9.79 -3.97
C GLU A 50 1.99 9.38 -3.81
N THR A 51 1.65 8.86 -2.65
CA THR A 51 0.26 8.67 -2.27
C THR A 51 0.10 8.83 -0.76
N HIS A 52 -1.13 8.98 -0.27
CA HIS A 52 -1.38 9.25 1.16
C HIS A 52 -2.34 8.27 1.80
N CYS A 53 -2.17 8.01 3.09
CA CYS A 53 -3.17 7.36 3.92
C CYS A 53 -3.39 8.16 5.20
N CYS A 54 -4.57 8.03 5.78
CA CYS A 54 -4.80 8.58 7.10
C CYS A 54 -3.87 7.90 8.12
N ASN A 55 -3.21 8.68 8.96
CA ASN A 55 -2.30 8.22 10.00
C ASN A 55 -2.95 7.27 11.02
N TYR A 56 -4.28 7.22 11.13
CA TYR A 56 -4.96 6.24 11.97
C TYR A 56 -4.73 4.80 11.51
N LEU A 57 -4.43 4.58 10.23
CA LEU A 57 -4.32 3.26 9.61
C LEU A 57 -3.21 2.40 10.24
N ILE A 58 -2.18 3.04 10.83
CA ILE A 58 -1.11 2.34 11.55
C ILE A 58 -1.48 2.01 13.00
N ALA A 59 -2.57 2.55 13.53
CA ALA A 59 -2.90 2.56 14.95
C ALA A 59 -4.27 1.94 15.28
N THR A 60 -4.87 1.20 14.34
CA THR A 60 -6.11 0.48 14.60
C THR A 60 -5.85 -0.91 15.16
N ASP A 61 -6.84 -1.50 15.82
CA ASP A 61 -6.86 -2.93 16.19
C ASP A 61 -7.48 -3.81 15.09
N LEU A 62 -7.86 -5.04 15.42
CA LEU A 62 -8.51 -5.99 14.48
C LEU A 62 -9.94 -5.60 14.12
N GLU A 63 -10.62 -4.82 14.96
CA GLU A 63 -11.99 -4.36 14.74
C GLU A 63 -12.02 -2.96 14.08
N MET A 64 -10.86 -2.47 13.63
CA MET A 64 -10.68 -1.11 13.11
C MET A 64 -10.94 -0.01 14.15
N TYR A 65 -10.89 -0.36 15.44
CA TYR A 65 -10.93 0.64 16.50
C TYR A 65 -9.59 1.36 16.57
N THR A 66 -9.63 2.69 16.56
CA THR A 66 -8.45 3.55 16.72
C THR A 66 -7.97 3.50 18.15
N VAL A 67 -6.85 2.81 18.39
CA VAL A 67 -6.33 2.55 19.73
C VAL A 67 -5.69 3.81 20.30
N ASP A 68 -6.07 4.16 21.52
CA ASP A 68 -5.51 5.31 22.24
C ASP A 68 -4.05 5.07 22.67
N GLY A 69 -3.32 6.17 22.90
CA GLY A 69 -1.97 6.16 23.47
C GLY A 69 -0.83 6.21 22.45
N TYR A 70 -1.12 6.16 21.14
CA TYR A 70 -0.13 6.41 20.10
C TYR A 70 0.13 7.91 19.91
N ALA A 71 1.40 8.31 19.85
CA ALA A 71 1.78 9.71 19.67
C ALA A 71 1.39 10.28 18.29
N SER A 72 1.28 9.41 17.28
CA SER A 72 1.06 9.79 15.88
C SER A 72 -0.39 10.10 15.54
N THR A 73 -1.37 9.69 16.36
CA THR A 73 -2.80 9.74 16.02
C THR A 73 -3.69 9.71 17.25
N SER A 74 -4.73 10.55 17.27
CA SER A 74 -5.73 10.59 18.33
C SER A 74 -7.01 11.28 17.85
N TRP A 75 -8.12 11.00 18.51
CA TRP A 75 -9.38 11.70 18.22
C TRP A 75 -9.29 13.22 18.39
N SER A 76 -8.54 13.69 19.39
CA SER A 76 -8.42 15.12 19.71
C SER A 76 -7.55 15.89 18.72
N ALA A 77 -6.49 15.26 18.19
CA ALA A 77 -5.62 15.86 17.17
C ALA A 77 -6.19 15.72 15.74
N GLY A 78 -7.18 14.84 15.57
CA GLY A 78 -7.71 14.44 14.27
C GLY A 78 -6.82 13.43 13.55
N TYR A 79 -7.33 12.92 12.43
CA TYR A 79 -6.66 11.93 11.60
C TYR A 79 -6.14 12.60 10.33
N GLY A 80 -4.87 12.99 10.36
CA GLY A 80 -4.18 13.62 9.24
C GLY A 80 -3.63 12.60 8.26
N ASP A 81 -2.94 13.10 7.23
CA ASP A 81 -2.38 12.27 6.17
C ASP A 81 -0.89 12.01 6.38
N TYR A 82 -0.50 10.75 6.22
CA TYR A 82 0.89 10.33 6.01
C TYR A 82 1.11 10.03 4.54
N VAL A 83 2.31 10.34 4.07
CA VAL A 83 2.78 9.87 2.77
C VAL A 83 3.06 8.38 2.90
N MET A 84 2.60 7.61 1.92
CA MET A 84 3.06 6.26 1.64
C MET A 84 3.93 6.37 0.39
N LYS A 85 5.24 6.16 0.53
CA LYS A 85 6.17 6.18 -0.60
C LYS A 85 6.52 4.75 -1.02
N PRO A 86 6.03 4.24 -2.17
CA PRO A 86 6.33 2.88 -2.59
C PRO A 86 7.83 2.62 -2.81
N ASP A 87 8.37 1.61 -2.13
CA ASP A 87 9.69 1.07 -2.43
C ASP A 87 9.56 0.07 -3.59
N LEU A 88 9.84 0.55 -4.80
CA LEU A 88 9.76 -0.26 -6.02
C LEU A 88 10.71 -1.47 -6.02
N ALA A 89 11.74 -1.51 -5.16
CA ALA A 89 12.56 -2.70 -5.01
C ALA A 89 11.79 -3.88 -4.38
N THR A 90 10.68 -3.59 -3.69
CA THR A 90 9.80 -4.58 -3.06
C THR A 90 8.63 -5.01 -3.92
N LEU A 91 8.39 -4.34 -5.06
CA LEU A 91 7.28 -4.62 -5.97
C LEU A 91 7.32 -6.07 -6.43
N ARG A 92 6.20 -6.77 -6.33
CA ARG A 92 6.09 -8.21 -6.65
C ARG A 92 4.67 -8.62 -7.00
N LEU A 93 4.54 -9.77 -7.67
CA LEU A 93 3.25 -10.41 -7.88
C LEU A 93 2.75 -11.06 -6.58
N LEU A 94 1.42 -11.09 -6.41
CA LEU A 94 0.79 -11.90 -5.35
C LEU A 94 0.29 -13.23 -5.91
N PRO A 95 0.98 -14.36 -5.67
CA PRO A 95 0.62 -15.63 -6.31
C PRO A 95 -0.71 -16.21 -5.83
N TRP A 96 -1.20 -15.79 -4.66
CA TRP A 96 -2.48 -16.23 -4.10
C TRP A 96 -3.65 -15.30 -4.43
N LEU A 97 -3.39 -14.17 -5.10
CA LEU A 97 -4.41 -13.19 -5.46
C LEU A 97 -4.24 -12.81 -6.93
N GLU A 98 -5.09 -13.40 -7.76
CA GLU A 98 -5.09 -13.18 -9.21
C GLU A 98 -5.19 -11.69 -9.57
N GLY A 99 -4.59 -11.30 -10.69
CA GLY A 99 -4.66 -9.92 -11.18
C GLY A 99 -3.92 -8.88 -10.34
N THR A 100 -3.13 -9.30 -9.34
CA THR A 100 -2.65 -8.38 -8.29
C THR A 100 -1.13 -8.36 -8.11
N ALA A 101 -0.57 -7.15 -8.05
CA ALA A 101 0.76 -6.88 -7.53
C ALA A 101 0.71 -6.21 -6.15
N MET A 102 1.81 -6.28 -5.40
CA MET A 102 1.98 -5.62 -4.11
C MET A 102 3.32 -4.92 -4.02
N VAL A 103 3.34 -3.78 -3.34
CA VAL A 103 4.54 -3.00 -3.01
C VAL A 103 4.46 -2.54 -1.55
N THR A 104 5.60 -2.57 -0.86
CA THR A 104 5.74 -2.02 0.49
C THR A 104 6.11 -0.55 0.39
N CYS A 105 5.60 0.26 1.31
CA CYS A 105 5.85 1.69 1.39
C CYS A 105 6.58 2.04 2.68
N ASP A 106 7.28 3.16 2.63
CA ASP A 106 7.79 3.90 3.80
C ASP A 106 6.94 5.14 4.08
#